data_AF-A0A5B8CEN9-F1
#
_entry.id   AF-A0A5B8CEN9-F1
#
_cell.length_a   1.000
_cell.length_b   1.000
_cell.length_c   1.000
_cell.angle_alpha   90.00
_cell.angle_beta   90.00
_cell.angle_gamma   90.00
#
_symmetry.space_group_name_H-M   'P 1'
#
loop_
_entity.id
_entity.type
_entity.pdbx_description
1 polymer ?
#
loop_
_entity_poly.entity_id
_entity_poly.type
_entity_poly.pdbx_seq_one_letter_code
_entity_poly.pdbx_strand_id
1 'polypeptide(L)'
;MDKNLLNLPWQIQLSLGGGYLAYLIAYAGIRQHHTATDAIFRTVAFGLAATAVLLWAPLEHGLLEIAALAAALATGALWRWKGMAMTKAALGVANVTWSDDIPSAWISITAMRTDVRPSQIAVDLDNGRTLVCDDTRRFANAPYGPCVFGLDGSIALYVTAEMRPDNTWLEKLDVEHPLDGPRLTYIPASAVKRIEMRLWTRANEKAASGAVPVAGEAEEPGASGAELSQEYRPDDPQT
;
A
#
# COMPACT_ATOMS: atom_id res chain seq x y z
N MET A 1 -28.54 20.38 9.91
CA MET A 1 -28.54 20.42 8.43
C MET A 1 -29.59 21.45 8.04
N ASP A 2 -29.17 22.61 7.51
CA ASP A 2 -30.08 23.74 7.26
C ASP A 2 -31.03 23.41 6.12
N LYS A 3 -32.34 23.57 6.36
CA LYS A 3 -33.41 23.28 5.39
C LYS A 3 -33.27 24.08 4.08
N ASN A 4 -32.50 25.17 4.11
CA ASN A 4 -32.24 26.01 2.94
C ASN A 4 -31.39 25.32 1.86
N LEU A 5 -30.55 24.32 2.22
CA LEU A 5 -29.78 23.56 1.23
C LEU A 5 -30.66 22.63 0.38
N LEU A 6 -31.75 22.10 0.95
CA LEU A 6 -32.71 21.24 0.24
C LEU A 6 -33.65 22.03 -0.67
N ASN A 7 -33.71 23.35 -0.53
CA ASN A 7 -34.50 24.25 -1.38
C ASN A 7 -33.73 24.71 -2.63
N LEU A 8 -32.48 24.30 -2.82
CA LEU A 8 -31.72 24.61 -4.03
C LEU A 8 -32.32 23.90 -5.25
N PRO A 9 -32.26 24.49 -6.46
CA PRO A 9 -32.60 23.82 -7.69
C PRO A 9 -31.91 22.45 -7.81
N TRP A 10 -32.66 21.45 -8.30
CA TRP A 10 -32.18 20.06 -8.42
C TRP A 10 -30.83 19.95 -9.13
N GLN A 11 -30.61 20.76 -10.17
CA GLN A 11 -29.35 20.79 -10.92
C GLN A 11 -28.15 21.19 -10.05
N ILE A 12 -28.34 22.12 -9.11
CA ILE A 12 -27.29 22.57 -8.19
C ILE A 12 -27.00 21.46 -7.16
N GLN A 13 -28.04 20.79 -6.66
CA GLN A 13 -27.87 19.67 -5.74
C GLN A 13 -27.10 18.51 -6.41
N LEU A 14 -27.44 18.19 -7.66
CA LEU A 14 -26.78 17.14 -8.43
C LEU A 14 -25.31 17.49 -8.72
N SER A 15 -25.02 18.74 -9.12
CA SER A 15 -23.65 19.22 -9.36
C SER A 15 -22.81 19.18 -8.08
N LEU A 16 -23.33 19.69 -6.95
CA LEU A 16 -22.63 19.67 -5.67
C LEU A 16 -22.43 18.25 -5.13
N GLY A 17 -23.46 17.41 -5.20
CA GLY A 17 -23.40 16.02 -4.76
C GLY A 17 -22.43 15.20 -5.60
N GLY A 18 -22.50 15.31 -6.92
CA GLY A 18 -21.58 14.65 -7.85
C GLY A 18 -20.14 15.14 -7.68
N GLY A 19 -19.95 16.45 -7.52
CA GLY A 19 -18.65 17.05 -7.24
C GLY A 19 -18.03 16.56 -5.92
N TYR A 20 -18.85 16.37 -4.88
CA TYR A 20 -18.39 15.86 -3.59
C TYR A 20 -17.96 14.39 -3.70
N LEU A 21 -18.75 13.56 -4.40
CA LEU A 21 -18.38 12.17 -4.66
C LEU A 21 -17.10 12.06 -5.50
N ALA A 22 -16.97 12.91 -6.52
CA ALA A 22 -15.75 13.01 -7.33
C ALA A 22 -14.54 13.42 -6.49
N TYR A 23 -14.71 14.37 -5.56
CA TYR A 23 -13.68 14.73 -4.57
C TYR A 23 -13.28 13.54 -3.68
N LEU A 24 -14.26 12.75 -3.20
CA LEU A 24 -13.99 11.56 -2.40
C LEU A 24 -13.18 10.52 -3.17
N ILE A 25 -13.49 10.30 -4.45
CA ILE A 25 -12.72 9.39 -5.33
C ILE A 25 -11.32 9.96 -5.58
N ALA A 26 -11.25 11.25 -5.94
CA ALA A 26 -10.01 11.93 -6.28
C ALA A 26 -8.98 11.94 -5.15
N TYR A 27 -9.43 11.98 -3.89
CA TYR A 27 -8.57 12.11 -2.71
C TYR A 27 -8.79 11.00 -1.68
N ALA A 28 -9.28 9.83 -2.13
CA ALA A 28 -9.38 8.65 -1.30
C ALA A 28 -8.02 8.32 -0.67
N GLY A 29 -7.98 8.24 0.67
CA GLY A 29 -6.77 7.96 1.45
C GLY A 29 -5.89 9.16 1.78
N ILE A 30 -6.17 10.38 1.28
CA ILE A 30 -5.28 11.55 1.43
C ILE A 30 -6.02 12.77 2.04
N ARG A 31 -7.36 12.67 2.17
CA ARG A 31 -8.24 13.77 2.61
C ARG A 31 -7.96 14.38 3.99
N GLN A 32 -7.22 13.71 4.87
CA GLN A 32 -7.07 14.14 6.28
C GLN A 32 -6.37 15.50 6.43
N HIS A 33 -5.69 15.98 5.40
CA HIS A 33 -4.96 17.24 5.42
C HIS A 33 -5.66 18.40 4.71
N HIS A 34 -6.83 18.18 4.10
CA HIS A 34 -7.56 19.27 3.46
C HIS A 34 -8.39 20.05 4.49
N THR A 35 -8.33 21.37 4.41
CA THR A 35 -9.23 22.22 5.20
C THR A 35 -10.66 22.07 4.69
N ALA A 36 -11.65 22.41 5.53
CA ALA A 36 -13.05 22.41 5.11
C ALA A 36 -13.26 23.32 3.88
N THR A 37 -12.56 24.45 3.83
CA THR A 37 -12.57 25.39 2.70
C THR A 37 -12.05 24.74 1.42
N ASP A 38 -10.92 24.02 1.48
CA ASP A 38 -10.38 23.30 0.32
C ASP A 38 -11.34 22.23 -0.19
N ALA A 39 -11.99 21.49 0.73
CA ALA A 39 -12.96 20.47 0.37
C ALA A 39 -14.16 21.07 -0.38
N ILE A 40 -14.64 22.24 0.04
CA ILE A 40 -15.73 22.97 -0.65
C ILE A 40 -15.29 23.39 -2.05
N PHE A 41 -14.14 24.04 -2.20
CA PHE A 41 -13.68 24.50 -3.51
C PHE A 41 -13.40 23.33 -4.47
N ARG A 42 -12.82 22.24 -3.98
CA ARG A 42 -12.59 21.03 -4.79
C ARG A 42 -13.90 20.36 -5.20
N THR A 43 -14.87 20.31 -4.29
CA THR A 43 -16.22 19.82 -4.59
C THR A 43 -16.87 20.63 -5.72
N VAL A 44 -16.82 21.96 -5.63
CA VAL A 44 -17.35 22.84 -6.68
C VAL A 44 -16.59 22.63 -7.99
N ALA A 45 -15.25 22.55 -7.95
CA ALA A 45 -14.44 22.35 -9.15
C ALA A 45 -14.79 21.05 -9.91
N PHE A 46 -14.97 19.93 -9.20
CA PHE A 46 -15.44 18.70 -9.85
C PHE A 46 -16.91 18.78 -10.28
N GLY A 47 -17.75 19.49 -9.52
CA GLY A 47 -19.16 19.73 -9.87
C GLY A 47 -19.34 20.49 -11.19
N LEU A 48 -18.35 21.29 -11.61
CA LEU A 48 -18.37 21.97 -12.92
C LEU A 48 -18.46 20.98 -14.09
N ALA A 49 -17.90 19.77 -13.96
CA ALA A 49 -18.03 18.74 -15.00
C ALA A 49 -19.49 18.28 -15.16
N ALA A 50 -20.19 18.07 -14.04
CA ALA A 50 -21.63 17.79 -14.08
C ALA A 50 -22.42 18.97 -14.66
N THR A 51 -22.09 20.20 -14.26
CA THR A 51 -22.74 21.42 -14.79
C THR A 51 -22.53 21.56 -16.30
N ALA A 52 -21.34 21.28 -16.81
CA ALA A 52 -21.05 21.32 -18.24
C ALA A 52 -21.92 20.32 -19.03
N VAL A 53 -22.11 19.11 -18.51
CA VAL A 53 -23.01 18.12 -19.13
C VAL A 53 -24.46 18.60 -19.10
N LEU A 54 -24.94 19.09 -17.95
CA LEU A 54 -26.32 19.60 -17.81
C LEU A 54 -26.63 20.77 -18.76
N LEU A 55 -25.64 21.60 -19.11
CA LEU A 55 -25.83 22.77 -19.97
C LEU A 55 -25.69 22.46 -21.47
N TRP A 56 -24.79 21.53 -21.83
CA TRP A 56 -24.34 21.39 -23.23
C TRP A 56 -24.57 20.01 -23.84
N ALA A 57 -24.90 18.99 -23.05
CA ALA A 57 -25.16 17.67 -23.61
C ALA A 57 -26.58 17.61 -24.22
N PRO A 58 -26.73 17.20 -25.49
CA PRO A 58 -28.02 17.06 -26.14
C PRO A 58 -28.69 15.73 -25.75
N LEU A 59 -28.93 15.53 -24.45
CA LEU A 59 -29.54 14.31 -23.89
C LEU A 59 -30.93 14.61 -23.32
N GLU A 60 -31.79 13.59 -23.33
CA GLU A 60 -33.09 13.67 -22.65
C GLU A 60 -32.93 13.70 -21.12
N HIS A 61 -33.88 14.34 -20.42
CA HIS A 61 -33.82 14.64 -18.99
C HIS A 61 -33.40 13.44 -18.11
N GLY A 62 -33.90 12.23 -18.38
CA GLY A 62 -33.53 11.04 -17.59
C GLY A 62 -32.08 10.59 -17.80
N LEU A 63 -31.55 10.65 -19.02
CA LEU A 63 -30.17 10.28 -19.33
C LEU A 63 -29.18 11.41 -19.00
N LEU A 64 -29.64 12.66 -19.08
CA LEU A 64 -28.84 13.85 -18.83
C LEU A 64 -28.30 13.89 -17.40
N GLU A 65 -29.15 13.58 -16.41
CA GLU A 65 -28.76 13.59 -14.99
C GLU A 65 -27.75 12.49 -14.66
N ILE A 66 -27.97 11.29 -15.20
CA ILE A 66 -27.06 10.15 -15.05
C ILE A 66 -25.70 10.47 -15.71
N ALA A 67 -25.72 11.03 -16.92
CA ALA A 67 -24.52 11.44 -17.63
C ALA A 67 -23.75 12.52 -16.87
N ALA A 68 -24.45 13.50 -16.28
CA ALA A 68 -23.83 14.56 -15.49
C ALA A 68 -23.11 14.00 -14.25
N LEU A 69 -23.77 13.09 -13.52
CA LEU A 69 -23.15 12.42 -12.38
C LEU A 69 -21.94 11.59 -12.82
N ALA A 70 -22.10 10.78 -13.87
CA ALA A 70 -21.02 9.95 -14.41
C ALA A 70 -19.82 10.80 -14.85
N ALA A 71 -20.04 11.96 -15.47
CA ALA A 71 -18.98 12.88 -15.86
C ALA A 71 -18.22 13.45 -14.67
N ALA A 72 -18.91 13.84 -13.59
CA ALA A 72 -18.23 14.29 -12.37
C ALA A 72 -17.36 13.18 -11.76
N LEU A 73 -17.90 11.97 -11.62
CA LEU A 73 -17.15 10.82 -11.08
C LEU A 73 -15.95 10.46 -11.96
N ALA A 74 -16.15 10.42 -13.29
CA ALA A 74 -15.08 10.16 -14.25
C ALA A 74 -13.98 11.22 -14.16
N THR A 75 -14.34 12.50 -13.97
CA THR A 75 -13.38 13.58 -13.78
C THR A 75 -12.55 13.37 -12.51
N GLY A 76 -13.19 13.00 -11.39
CA GLY A 76 -12.48 12.67 -10.14
C GLY A 76 -11.53 11.48 -10.30
N ALA A 77 -11.99 10.41 -10.96
CA ALA A 77 -11.17 9.24 -11.24
C ALA A 77 -9.99 9.55 -12.18
N LEU A 78 -10.21 10.32 -13.24
CA LEU A 78 -9.18 10.74 -14.18
C LEU A 78 -8.15 11.65 -13.51
N TRP A 79 -8.62 12.54 -12.63
CA TRP A 79 -7.73 13.39 -11.82
C TRP A 79 -6.81 12.54 -10.93
N ARG A 80 -7.36 11.54 -10.24
CA ARG A 80 -6.56 10.61 -9.44
C ARG A 80 -5.57 9.80 -10.27
N TRP A 81 -6.02 9.30 -11.42
CA TRP A 81 -5.21 8.43 -12.27
C TRP A 81 -4.05 9.16 -12.94
N LYS A 82 -4.31 10.34 -13.51
CA LYS A 82 -3.32 11.09 -14.29
C LYS A 82 -3.24 12.57 -13.97
N GLY A 83 -4.34 13.22 -13.59
CA GLY A 83 -4.38 14.66 -13.37
C GLY A 83 -3.30 15.14 -12.40
N MET A 84 -3.17 14.51 -11.24
CA MET A 84 -2.14 14.86 -10.24
C MET A 84 -0.72 14.77 -10.82
N ALA A 85 -0.41 13.67 -11.53
CA ALA A 85 0.91 13.45 -12.12
C ALA A 85 1.21 14.45 -13.24
N MET A 86 0.22 14.74 -14.09
CA MET A 86 0.33 15.71 -15.18
C MET A 86 0.54 17.13 -14.65
N THR A 87 -0.24 17.56 -13.64
CA THR A 87 -0.07 18.87 -13.00
C THR A 87 1.31 18.99 -12.37
N LYS A 88 1.79 17.96 -11.65
CA LYS A 88 3.15 17.94 -11.11
C LYS A 88 4.21 18.08 -12.21
N ALA A 89 4.09 17.32 -13.30
CA ALA A 89 5.01 17.42 -14.42
C ALA A 89 4.99 18.81 -15.08
N ALA A 90 3.81 19.39 -15.29
CA ALA A 90 3.66 20.71 -15.87
C ALA A 90 4.28 21.81 -14.97
N LEU A 91 4.03 21.75 -13.67
CA LEU A 91 4.61 22.70 -12.69
C LEU A 91 6.13 22.56 -12.59
N GLY A 92 6.65 21.32 -12.70
CA GLY A 92 8.08 21.05 -12.76
C GLY A 92 8.73 21.63 -14.02
N VAL A 93 8.13 21.43 -15.20
CA VAL A 93 8.61 22.04 -16.46
C VAL A 93 8.57 23.56 -16.39
N ALA A 94 7.55 24.12 -15.75
CA ALA A 94 7.42 25.56 -15.54
C ALA A 94 8.32 26.12 -14.41
N ASN A 95 9.13 25.28 -13.74
CA ASN A 95 9.96 25.65 -12.59
C ASN A 95 9.20 26.39 -11.48
N VAL A 96 7.91 26.12 -11.30
CA VAL A 96 7.09 26.78 -10.29
C VAL A 96 7.39 26.21 -8.90
N THR A 97 7.40 24.88 -8.78
CA THR A 97 7.66 24.20 -7.51
C THR A 97 8.11 22.76 -7.72
N TRP A 98 8.95 22.28 -6.81
CA TRP A 98 9.35 20.87 -6.69
C TRP A 98 8.53 20.13 -5.62
N SER A 99 7.77 20.85 -4.80
CA SER A 99 6.89 20.28 -3.77
C SER A 99 5.65 19.68 -4.43
N ASP A 100 5.25 18.48 -3.99
CA ASP A 100 4.13 17.74 -4.57
C ASP A 100 2.80 17.89 -3.83
N ASP A 101 2.70 18.89 -2.93
CA ASP A 101 1.51 19.16 -2.10
C ASP A 101 1.06 17.91 -1.29
N ILE A 102 1.94 16.91 -1.18
CA ILE A 102 1.71 15.71 -0.38
C ILE A 102 2.14 16.06 1.06
N PRO A 103 1.24 15.94 2.05
CA PRO A 103 1.49 16.40 3.41
C PRO A 103 2.67 15.71 4.12
N SER A 104 3.03 14.50 3.69
CA SER A 104 4.18 13.79 4.24
C SER A 104 4.80 12.81 3.23
N ALA A 105 6.11 12.60 3.37
CA ALA A 105 6.83 11.56 2.63
C ALA A 105 6.22 10.17 2.87
N TRP A 106 5.70 9.92 4.07
CA TRP A 106 5.01 8.67 4.41
C TRP A 106 3.78 8.42 3.53
N ILE A 107 2.93 9.43 3.34
CA ILE A 107 1.74 9.33 2.47
C ILE A 107 2.15 9.13 1.01
N SER A 108 3.23 9.78 0.57
CA SER A 108 3.77 9.61 -0.78
C SER A 108 4.21 8.17 -1.05
N ILE A 109 4.82 7.50 -0.06
CA ILE A 109 5.27 6.11 -0.19
C ILE A 109 4.09 5.14 -0.08
N THR A 110 3.19 5.33 0.89
CA THR A 110 2.19 4.31 1.27
C THR A 110 0.85 4.44 0.57
N ALA A 111 0.40 5.66 0.27
CA ALA A 111 -0.95 5.93 -0.27
C ALA A 111 -0.96 6.36 -1.73
N MET A 112 0.16 6.88 -2.26
CA MET A 112 0.20 7.39 -3.65
C MET A 112 0.69 6.37 -4.69
N ARG A 113 1.60 5.48 -4.31
CA ARG A 113 2.23 4.51 -5.22
C ARG A 113 1.72 3.10 -4.95
N THR A 114 0.65 2.70 -5.63
CA THR A 114 0.09 1.34 -5.53
C THR A 114 0.79 0.32 -6.44
N ASP A 115 1.70 0.78 -7.31
CA ASP A 115 2.50 -0.02 -8.23
C ASP A 115 3.76 -0.61 -7.58
N VAL A 116 4.10 -0.16 -6.38
CA VAL A 116 5.28 -0.57 -5.62
C VAL A 116 4.83 -1.34 -4.40
N ARG A 117 5.45 -2.50 -4.13
CA ARG A 117 5.10 -3.35 -2.98
C ARG A 117 6.30 -3.45 -2.04
N PRO A 118 6.11 -3.36 -0.72
CA PRO A 118 7.18 -3.67 0.22
C PRO A 118 7.53 -5.15 0.09
N SER A 119 8.82 -5.49 0.02
CA SER A 119 9.33 -6.86 0.08
C SER A 119 9.92 -7.19 1.43
N GLN A 120 10.51 -6.20 2.11
CA GLN A 120 11.05 -6.31 3.46
C GLN A 120 10.71 -5.05 4.24
N ILE A 121 10.40 -5.21 5.53
CA ILE A 121 10.09 -4.09 6.43
C ILE A 121 10.81 -4.32 7.74
N ALA A 122 11.55 -3.32 8.20
CA ALA A 122 12.12 -3.27 9.55
C ALA A 122 11.60 -2.01 10.27
N VAL A 123 11.16 -2.18 11.51
CA VAL A 123 10.60 -1.11 12.33
C VAL A 123 11.42 -1.03 13.60
N ASP A 124 12.17 0.07 13.74
CA ASP A 124 12.88 0.37 14.97
C ASP A 124 11.91 1.03 15.95
N LEU A 125 11.83 0.45 17.15
CA LEU A 125 11.03 0.96 18.24
C LEU A 125 11.82 1.92 19.12
N ASP A 126 11.10 2.78 19.82
CA ASP A 126 11.62 3.70 20.85
C ASP A 126 12.42 3.00 21.96
N ASN A 127 12.00 1.80 22.34
CA ASN A 127 12.63 0.94 23.34
C ASN A 127 13.91 0.24 22.85
N GLY A 128 14.36 0.48 21.62
CA GLY A 128 15.57 -0.09 21.04
C GLY A 128 15.43 -1.49 20.45
N ARG A 129 14.21 -2.05 20.40
CA ARG A 129 13.92 -3.29 19.64
C ARG A 129 13.70 -2.95 18.17
N THR A 130 14.06 -3.87 17.28
CA THR A 130 13.70 -3.79 15.85
C THR A 130 12.83 -4.99 15.49
N LEU A 131 11.65 -4.72 14.92
CA LEU A 131 10.74 -5.76 14.44
C LEU A 131 10.87 -5.86 12.92
N VAL A 132 11.08 -7.07 12.41
CA VAL A 132 11.37 -7.29 10.99
C VAL A 132 10.40 -8.28 10.36
N CYS A 133 10.00 -8.00 9.13
CA CYS A 133 9.42 -8.94 8.20
C CYS A 133 10.38 -9.09 7.00
N ASP A 134 11.05 -10.24 6.93
CA ASP A 134 12.11 -10.50 5.94
C ASP A 134 11.58 -10.80 4.54
N ASP A 135 10.37 -11.34 4.44
CA ASP A 135 9.68 -11.55 3.17
C ASP A 135 8.17 -11.35 3.33
N THR A 136 7.71 -10.15 3.02
CA THR A 136 6.29 -9.78 3.04
C THR A 136 5.47 -10.56 2.02
N ARG A 137 6.08 -11.12 0.96
CA ARG A 137 5.38 -11.83 -0.12
C ARG A 137 4.74 -13.11 0.37
N ARG A 138 5.30 -13.73 1.41
CA ARG A 138 4.72 -14.88 2.13
C ARG A 138 3.31 -14.57 2.64
N PHE A 139 3.08 -13.33 3.04
CA PHE A 139 1.83 -12.85 3.63
C PHE A 139 0.93 -12.12 2.62
N ALA A 140 1.21 -12.21 1.31
CA ALA A 140 0.45 -11.49 0.29
C ALA A 140 -1.05 -11.82 0.30
N ASN A 141 -1.42 -13.05 0.65
CA ASN A 141 -2.80 -13.53 0.72
C ASN A 141 -3.33 -13.63 2.17
N ALA A 142 -2.61 -13.08 3.15
CA ALA A 142 -3.08 -13.05 4.53
C ALA A 142 -4.28 -12.10 4.68
N PRO A 143 -5.10 -12.19 5.75
CA PRO A 143 -6.36 -11.45 5.90
C PRO A 143 -6.26 -9.93 5.76
N TYR A 144 -5.08 -9.34 6.02
CA TYR A 144 -4.81 -7.91 5.90
C TYR A 144 -3.75 -7.58 4.83
N GLY A 145 -3.51 -8.51 3.90
CA GLY A 145 -2.40 -8.43 2.96
C GLY A 145 -1.04 -8.54 3.67
N PRO A 146 0.06 -8.13 3.02
CA PRO A 146 1.40 -8.30 3.56
C PRO A 146 1.70 -7.43 4.80
N CYS A 147 1.09 -6.24 4.86
CA CYS A 147 1.24 -5.27 5.93
C CYS A 147 0.18 -4.16 5.78
N VAL A 148 -0.11 -3.45 6.86
CA VAL A 148 -1.00 -2.27 6.87
C VAL A 148 -0.21 -1.04 7.30
N PHE A 149 -0.30 0.03 6.52
CA PHE A 149 0.27 1.34 6.86
C PHE A 149 -0.84 2.29 7.31
N GLY A 150 -0.77 2.75 8.56
CA GLY A 150 -1.63 3.81 9.08
C GLY A 150 -1.16 5.17 8.59
N LEU A 151 -2.10 6.07 8.28
CA LEU A 151 -1.77 7.44 7.85
C LEU A 151 -1.10 8.27 8.96
N ASP A 152 -1.30 7.86 10.21
CA ASP A 152 -0.69 8.42 11.41
C ASP A 152 0.76 7.94 11.64
N GLY A 153 1.27 7.04 10.79
CA GLY A 153 2.59 6.42 10.94
C GLY A 153 2.57 5.12 11.74
N SER A 154 1.40 4.64 12.19
CA SER A 154 1.27 3.29 12.75
C SER A 154 1.45 2.24 11.65
N ILE A 155 1.85 1.04 12.05
CA ILE A 155 2.08 -0.07 11.12
C ILE A 155 1.63 -1.38 11.73
N ALA A 156 1.00 -2.25 10.92
CA ALA A 156 0.76 -3.63 11.26
C ALA A 156 1.54 -4.55 10.33
N LEU A 157 2.34 -5.47 10.87
CA LEU A 157 3.19 -6.36 10.10
C LEU A 157 3.30 -7.76 10.72
N TYR A 158 3.58 -8.76 9.88
CA TYR A 158 3.88 -10.13 10.31
C TYR A 158 5.36 -10.25 10.66
N VAL A 159 5.68 -10.24 11.95
CA VAL A 159 7.06 -10.14 12.45
C VAL A 159 7.76 -11.50 12.38
N THR A 160 8.66 -11.69 11.42
CA THR A 160 9.46 -12.91 11.24
C THR A 160 10.71 -12.92 12.10
N ALA A 161 11.27 -11.76 12.41
CA ALA A 161 12.44 -11.63 13.25
C ALA A 161 12.35 -10.41 14.16
N GLU A 162 13.05 -10.48 15.29
CA GLU A 162 13.15 -9.40 16.25
C GLU A 162 14.60 -9.23 16.69
N MET A 163 15.12 -8.02 16.57
CA MET A 163 16.39 -7.63 17.19
C MET A 163 16.08 -6.99 18.54
N ARG A 164 16.69 -7.51 19.61
CA ARG A 164 16.59 -6.94 20.95
C ARG A 164 17.63 -5.83 21.17
N PRO A 165 17.49 -5.01 22.23
CA PRO A 165 18.42 -3.92 22.53
C PRO A 165 19.87 -4.38 22.78
N ASP A 166 20.07 -5.67 23.09
CA ASP A 166 21.38 -6.31 23.24
C ASP A 166 21.97 -6.81 21.90
N ASN A 167 21.39 -6.41 20.77
CA ASN A 167 21.72 -6.84 19.41
C ASN A 167 21.56 -8.35 19.17
N THR A 168 20.78 -9.06 20.00
CA THR A 168 20.43 -10.46 19.73
C THR A 168 19.28 -10.54 18.75
N TRP A 169 19.44 -11.37 17.72
CA TRP A 169 18.40 -11.69 16.74
C TRP A 169 17.60 -12.91 17.19
N LEU A 170 16.29 -12.78 17.15
CA LEU A 170 15.33 -13.84 17.47
C LEU A 170 14.40 -14.04 16.30
N GLU A 171 14.52 -15.20 15.65
CA GLU A 171 13.56 -15.63 14.64
C GLU A 171 12.27 -16.09 15.32
N LYS A 172 11.13 -15.63 14.80
CA LYS A 172 9.80 -16.05 15.21
C LYS A 172 9.33 -17.14 14.25
N LEU A 173 9.27 -18.36 14.76
CA LEU A 173 8.82 -19.52 14.00
C LEU A 173 7.29 -19.68 14.05
N ASP A 174 6.62 -19.05 15.02
CA ASP A 174 5.18 -19.18 15.29
C ASP A 174 4.34 -18.07 14.62
N VAL A 175 4.87 -17.45 13.58
CA VAL A 175 4.18 -16.39 12.83
C VAL A 175 3.02 -16.96 12.02
N GLU A 176 3.14 -18.19 11.52
CA GLU A 176 2.08 -18.90 10.78
C GLU A 176 1.68 -20.14 11.58
N HIS A 177 0.46 -20.16 12.11
CA HIS A 177 -0.08 -21.33 12.81
C HIS A 177 -1.13 -22.04 11.95
N PRO A 178 -1.08 -23.38 11.79
CA PRO A 178 -2.00 -24.12 10.91
C PRO A 178 -3.48 -23.98 11.28
N LEU A 179 -3.80 -23.79 12.57
CA LEU A 179 -5.17 -23.69 13.07
C LEU A 179 -5.61 -22.23 13.29
N ASP A 180 -4.70 -21.37 13.75
CA ASP A 180 -5.03 -19.99 14.16
C ASP A 180 -4.72 -18.95 13.06
N GLY A 181 -4.03 -19.36 12.00
CA GLY A 181 -3.59 -18.49 10.92
C GLY A 181 -2.36 -17.65 11.25
N PRO A 182 -2.07 -16.61 10.45
CA PRO A 182 -0.87 -15.81 10.60
C PRO A 182 -1.03 -14.71 11.67
N ARG A 183 -0.03 -14.53 12.52
CA ARG A 183 0.00 -13.56 13.62
C ARG A 183 0.43 -12.18 13.14
N LEU A 184 -0.52 -11.26 13.07
CA LEU A 184 -0.28 -9.85 12.77
C LEU A 184 0.10 -9.08 14.05
N THR A 185 1.16 -8.28 14.00
CA THR A 185 1.57 -7.40 15.11
C THR A 185 1.24 -5.95 14.77
N TYR A 186 0.44 -5.28 15.59
CA TYR A 186 0.17 -3.84 15.49
C TYR A 186 1.20 -3.05 16.31
N ILE A 187 1.78 -2.02 15.69
CA ILE A 187 2.75 -1.11 16.29
C ILE A 187 2.17 0.32 16.21
N PRO A 188 1.86 0.96 17.35
CA PRO A 188 1.33 2.31 17.36
C PRO A 188 2.39 3.32 16.92
N ALA A 189 1.96 4.41 16.26
CA ALA A 189 2.87 5.44 15.75
C ALA A 189 3.80 6.02 16.82
N SER A 190 3.32 6.14 18.07
CA SER A 190 4.11 6.65 19.20
C SER A 190 5.29 5.78 19.59
N ALA A 191 5.28 4.48 19.25
CA ALA A 191 6.37 3.55 19.54
C ALA A 191 7.36 3.44 18.37
N VAL A 192 7.01 3.95 17.18
CA VAL A 192 7.85 3.87 16.00
C VAL A 192 8.90 4.98 16.05
N LYS A 193 10.17 4.59 16.07
CA LYS A 193 11.30 5.51 15.95
C LYS A 193 11.70 5.71 14.49
N ARG A 194 11.74 4.62 13.71
CA ARG A 194 12.13 4.62 12.30
C ARG A 194 11.56 3.41 11.58
N ILE A 195 11.22 3.58 10.30
CA ILE A 195 10.78 2.50 9.43
C ILE A 195 11.76 2.42 8.26
N GLU A 196 12.35 1.24 8.06
CA GLU A 196 13.15 0.90 6.91
C GLU A 196 12.37 -0.08 6.03
N MET A 197 12.31 0.17 4.73
CA MET A 197 11.59 -0.69 3.80
C MET A 197 12.40 -0.94 2.55
N ARG A 198 12.41 -2.20 2.12
CA ARG A 198 12.83 -2.57 0.78
C ARG A 198 11.60 -2.66 -0.09
N LEU A 199 11.63 -1.95 -1.22
CA LEU A 199 10.52 -1.88 -2.15
C LEU A 199 10.84 -2.70 -3.41
N TRP A 200 9.84 -3.43 -3.88
CA TRP A 200 9.90 -4.26 -5.08
C TRP A 200 8.98 -3.68 -6.15
N THR A 201 9.47 -3.67 -7.39
CA THR A 201 8.72 -3.19 -8.56
C THR A 201 8.57 -4.31 -9.60
N ARG A 202 7.71 -4.11 -10.60
CA ARG A 202 7.57 -5.04 -11.74
C ARG A 202 8.88 -5.26 -12.50
N ALA A 203 9.83 -4.32 -12.46
CA ALA A 203 11.14 -4.52 -13.07
C ALA A 203 11.94 -5.61 -12.36
N ASN A 204 11.81 -5.68 -11.03
CA ASN A 204 12.44 -6.72 -10.22
C ASN A 204 11.82 -8.11 -10.48
N GLU A 205 10.50 -8.19 -10.70
CA GLU A 205 9.82 -9.46 -11.08
C GLU A 205 10.40 -10.01 -12.38
N LYS A 206 10.56 -9.16 -13.40
CA LYS A 206 11.16 -9.54 -14.69
C LYS A 206 12.60 -10.01 -14.53
N ALA A 207 13.40 -9.30 -13.73
CA ALA A 207 14.78 -9.69 -13.46
C ALA A 207 14.87 -11.04 -12.74
N ALA A 208 14.00 -11.29 -11.76
CA ALA A 208 13.94 -12.58 -11.04
C ALA A 208 13.49 -13.74 -11.95
N SER A 209 12.54 -13.51 -12.86
CA SER A 209 12.10 -14.53 -13.82
C SER A 209 13.13 -14.84 -14.93
N GLY A 210 14.07 -13.91 -15.19
CA GLY A 210 15.14 -14.07 -16.17
C GLY A 210 16.47 -14.57 -15.59
N ALA A 211 16.58 -14.65 -14.26
CA ALA A 211 17.75 -15.21 -13.60
C ALA A 211 17.69 -16.74 -13.66
N VAL A 212 18.45 -17.32 -14.59
CA VAL A 212 18.82 -18.74 -14.56
C VAL A 212 19.48 -19.02 -13.20
N PRO A 213 19.10 -20.08 -12.47
CA PRO A 213 19.76 -20.39 -11.20
C PRO A 213 21.25 -20.60 -11.45
N VAL A 214 22.08 -19.83 -10.74
CA VAL A 214 23.53 -20.00 -10.73
C VAL A 214 23.80 -21.39 -10.18
N ALA A 215 24.16 -22.32 -11.07
CA ALA A 215 24.72 -23.60 -10.72
C ALA A 215 26.00 -23.38 -9.91
N GLY A 216 26.09 -23.97 -8.72
CA GLY A 216 27.30 -23.86 -7.90
C GLY A 216 27.14 -24.33 -6.46
N GLU A 217 26.78 -25.60 -6.26
CA GLU A 217 27.47 -26.38 -5.22
C GLU A 217 28.19 -27.51 -5.94
N ALA A 218 29.52 -27.44 -5.85
CA ALA A 218 30.46 -28.33 -6.50
C ALA A 218 30.45 -29.70 -5.82
N GLU A 219 30.15 -30.74 -6.59
CA GLU A 219 30.58 -32.10 -6.25
C GLU A 219 32.10 -32.18 -6.45
N GLU A 220 32.84 -32.33 -5.35
CA GLU A 220 34.27 -32.68 -5.40
C GLU A 220 34.47 -34.11 -5.93
N PRO A 221 35.55 -34.37 -6.69
CA PRO A 221 35.80 -35.68 -7.29
C PRO A 221 36.52 -36.64 -6.32
N GLY A 222 35.89 -37.79 -6.08
CA GLY A 222 36.52 -39.11 -5.98
C GLY A 222 37.66 -39.34 -4.97
N ALA A 223 37.35 -40.08 -3.90
CA ALA A 223 38.32 -40.94 -3.23
C ALA A 223 37.79 -42.38 -3.13
N SER A 224 38.44 -43.24 -3.91
CA SER A 224 38.42 -44.70 -3.86
C SER A 224 38.76 -45.24 -2.48
N GLY A 225 38.08 -46.30 -2.04
CA GLY A 225 38.41 -46.99 -0.79
C GLY A 225 37.31 -47.95 -0.35
N ALA A 226 37.06 -48.99 -1.14
CA ALA A 226 36.36 -50.17 -0.64
C ALA A 226 37.27 -50.87 0.38
N GLU A 227 36.84 -50.96 1.64
CA GLU A 227 37.04 -52.14 2.50
C GLU A 227 36.42 -51.97 3.90
N LEU A 228 36.01 -53.12 4.45
CA LEU A 228 35.73 -53.44 5.85
C LEU A 228 34.32 -53.19 6.40
N SER A 229 33.48 -54.16 6.08
CA SER A 229 32.56 -54.83 7.01
C SER A 229 33.08 -54.83 8.45
N GLN A 230 32.34 -54.19 9.37
CA GLN A 230 32.28 -54.60 10.76
C GLN A 230 30.83 -54.62 11.24
N GLU A 231 30.38 -55.85 11.36
CA GLU A 231 29.28 -56.40 12.13
C GLU A 231 29.15 -55.72 13.52
N TYR A 232 28.03 -55.01 13.74
CA TYR A 232 27.59 -54.59 15.07
C TYR A 232 26.28 -55.30 15.41
N ARG A 233 26.38 -56.07 16.49
CA ARG A 233 25.43 -57.03 17.05
C ARG A 233 24.47 -56.30 17.99
N PRO A 234 23.14 -56.45 17.88
CA PRO A 234 22.22 -55.87 18.85
C PRO A 234 22.24 -56.68 20.15
N ASP A 235 22.37 -55.97 21.27
CA ASP A 235 22.22 -56.50 22.62
C ASP A 235 20.79 -57.00 22.88
N ASP A 236 20.74 -58.25 23.33
CA ASP A 236 19.86 -58.87 24.35
C ASP A 236 18.32 -58.88 24.17
N PRO A 237 17.60 -59.96 24.62
CA PRO A 237 17.58 -60.27 26.06
C PRO A 237 17.32 -61.74 26.51
N GLN A 238 17.55 -61.95 27.82
CA GLN A 238 17.05 -63.01 28.73
C GLN A 238 17.68 -64.40 28.54
N THR A 239 18.29 -65.04 29.54
CA THR A 239 17.82 -65.38 30.90
C THR A 239 19.00 -65.83 31.75
#